data_AF-A0A641IY95-F1
#
_entry.id   AF-A0A641IY95-F1
#
_cell.length_a   1.000
_cell.length_b   1.000
_cell.length_c   1.000
_cell.angle_alpha   90.00
_cell.angle_beta   90.00
_cell.angle_gamma   90.00
#
_symmetry.space_group_name_H-M   'P 1'
#
loop_
_entity.id
_entity.type
_entity.pdbx_description
1 polymer ?
#
loop_
_entity_poly.entity_id
_entity_poly.type
_entity_poly.pdbx_seq_one_letter_code
_entity_poly.pdbx_strand_id
1 'polypeptide(L)'
;DLALPGPLPFILSRTYSSYRTKTPAPVGSLGPGWKMPADIRLQLRDNTLILSDNGGRSLYFEHLFPGEDGYSRSESLWLVRGGVLKLDEGHRLAALWQALPEELRLSPHRYLATNSPQGPWWLLGWCERVPEADEVLPAPLPPYRVLTGLVDRFGRTQTFHREAGGEFSGEITGVTDGA
;
A
#
# COMPACT_ATOMS: atom_id res chain seq x y z
N ASP A 1 9.79 14.78 -12.19
CA ASP A 1 9.53 13.34 -12.39
C ASP A 1 10.80 12.65 -12.84
N LEU A 2 11.02 11.42 -12.40
CA LEU A 2 12.19 10.60 -12.70
C LEU A 2 11.73 9.14 -12.87
N ALA A 3 12.37 8.41 -13.79
CA ALA A 3 12.23 6.97 -13.90
C ALA A 3 13.61 6.32 -13.90
N LEU A 4 13.82 5.36 -13.01
CA LEU A 4 14.99 4.49 -13.03
C LEU A 4 14.60 3.19 -13.75
N PRO A 5 15.29 2.83 -14.85
CA PRO A 5 14.95 1.64 -15.61
C PRO A 5 15.29 0.38 -14.82
N GLY A 6 14.52 -0.68 -15.05
CA GLY A 6 14.70 -1.98 -14.43
C GLY A 6 13.56 -2.93 -14.83
N PRO A 7 13.66 -4.23 -14.50
CA PRO A 7 12.57 -5.19 -14.73
C PRO A 7 11.26 -4.77 -14.05
N LEU A 8 11.36 -4.13 -12.88
CA LEU A 8 10.29 -3.43 -12.19
C LEU A 8 10.73 -1.96 -11.99
N PRO A 9 10.39 -1.05 -12.93
CA PRO A 9 10.95 0.30 -12.93
C PRO A 9 10.50 1.09 -11.71
N PHE A 10 11.43 1.82 -11.09
CA PHE A 10 11.09 2.82 -10.09
C PHE A 10 10.68 4.11 -10.81
N ILE A 11 9.47 4.60 -10.51
CA ILE A 11 8.95 5.84 -11.07
C ILE A 11 8.60 6.79 -9.93
N LEU A 12 9.29 7.92 -9.89
CA LEU A 12 8.93 9.05 -9.05
C LEU A 12 8.21 10.08 -9.90
N SER A 13 6.89 10.13 -9.78
CA SER A 13 6.06 11.17 -10.37
C SER A 13 5.40 12.00 -9.28
N ARG A 14 5.14 13.27 -9.59
CA ARG A 14 4.31 14.13 -8.76
C ARG A 14 3.12 14.64 -9.55
N THR A 15 1.97 14.70 -8.90
CA THR A 15 0.73 15.23 -9.48
C THR A 15 0.15 16.27 -8.55
N TYR A 16 -0.35 17.36 -9.14
CA TYR A 16 -1.07 18.39 -8.40
C TYR A 16 -2.58 18.19 -8.59
N SER A 17 -3.33 18.25 -7.49
CA SER A 17 -4.78 18.22 -7.50
C SER A 17 -5.33 19.31 -6.57
N SER A 18 -6.13 20.22 -7.14
CA SER A 18 -6.91 21.19 -6.37
C SER A 18 -8.22 20.60 -5.82
N TYR A 19 -8.52 19.33 -6.14
CA TYR A 19 -9.76 18.67 -5.78
C TYR A 19 -9.84 18.45 -4.26
N ARG A 20 -10.88 19.03 -3.63
CA ARG A 20 -11.18 18.81 -2.22
C ARG A 20 -12.23 17.72 -2.08
N THR A 21 -11.83 16.57 -1.56
CA THR A 21 -12.77 15.51 -1.15
C THR A 21 -13.31 15.80 0.25
N LYS A 22 -14.46 15.19 0.60
CA LYS A 22 -15.00 15.26 1.98
C LYS A 22 -14.07 14.64 3.02
N THR A 23 -13.23 13.68 2.60
CA THR A 23 -12.23 13.02 3.44
C THR A 23 -10.89 13.13 2.73
N PRO A 24 -10.19 14.27 2.86
CA PRO A 24 -8.95 14.51 2.16
C PRO A 24 -7.90 13.49 2.60
N ALA A 25 -7.14 12.98 1.62
CA ALA A 25 -5.92 12.26 1.90
C ALA A 25 -4.97 13.16 2.72
N PRO A 26 -4.21 12.62 3.69
CA PRO A 26 -3.20 13.38 4.42
C PRO A 26 -2.28 14.17 3.48
N VAL A 27 -1.79 15.32 3.94
CA VAL A 27 -0.81 16.11 3.20
C VAL A 27 0.49 15.30 3.14
N GLY A 28 1.01 15.09 1.93
CA GLY A 28 2.28 14.40 1.71
C GLY A 28 3.47 15.36 1.86
N SER A 29 4.70 14.84 1.70
CA SER A 29 5.93 15.62 1.90
C SER A 29 6.12 16.80 0.94
N LEU A 30 5.45 16.82 -0.21
CA LEU A 30 5.49 17.95 -1.15
C LEU A 30 4.50 19.08 -0.82
N GLY A 31 3.77 18.97 0.29
CA GLY A 31 2.83 19.98 0.76
C GLY A 31 1.43 19.89 0.13
N PRO A 32 0.54 20.85 0.46
CA PRO A 32 -0.87 20.78 0.09
C PRO A 32 -1.10 20.70 -1.43
N GLY A 33 -1.99 19.79 -1.84
CA GLY A 33 -2.38 19.59 -3.24
C GLY A 33 -1.39 18.75 -4.07
N TRP A 34 -0.16 18.55 -3.61
CA TRP A 34 0.78 17.66 -4.27
C TRP A 34 0.62 16.21 -3.78
N LYS A 35 0.78 15.27 -4.71
CA LYS A 35 0.74 13.83 -4.47
C LYS A 35 1.87 13.12 -5.20
N MET A 36 2.39 12.08 -4.57
CA MET A 36 3.35 11.13 -5.12
C MET A 36 2.87 9.69 -4.88
N PRO A 37 3.38 8.70 -5.63
CA PRO A 37 3.14 7.28 -5.32
C PRO A 37 3.41 6.92 -3.86
N ALA A 38 4.40 7.56 -3.24
CA ALA A 38 4.76 7.42 -1.84
C ALA A 38 3.61 7.74 -0.85
N ASP A 39 2.65 8.57 -1.26
CA ASP A 39 1.55 9.05 -0.43
C ASP A 39 0.36 8.07 -0.38
N ILE A 40 0.44 6.95 -1.13
CA ILE A 40 -0.60 5.91 -1.08
C ILE A 40 -0.68 5.37 0.35
N ARG A 41 -1.89 5.44 0.91
CA ARG A 41 -2.17 5.08 2.31
C ARG A 41 -3.55 4.47 2.44
N LEU A 42 -3.68 3.46 3.28
CA LEU A 42 -4.95 2.87 3.70
C LEU A 42 -5.23 3.24 5.14
N GLN A 43 -6.39 3.81 5.44
CA GLN A 43 -6.86 4.00 6.82
C GLN A 43 -7.76 2.85 7.21
N LEU A 44 -7.55 2.30 8.40
CA LEU A 44 -8.39 1.27 8.99
C LEU A 44 -9.33 1.94 10.00
N ARG A 45 -10.63 1.80 9.77
CA ARG A 45 -11.69 2.17 10.72
C ARG A 45 -12.48 0.92 11.10
N ASP A 46 -13.30 1.02 12.13
CA ASP A 46 -14.00 -0.12 12.71
C ASP A 46 -14.75 -0.96 11.66
N ASN A 47 -15.48 -0.30 10.75
CA ASN A 47 -16.30 -0.96 9.73
C ASN A 47 -15.93 -0.59 8.28
N THR A 48 -14.90 0.23 8.07
CA THR A 48 -14.56 0.72 6.73
C THR A 48 -13.06 0.84 6.54
N LEU A 49 -12.64 0.66 5.29
CA LEU A 49 -11.28 0.89 4.84
C LEU A 49 -11.29 2.06 3.85
N ILE A 50 -10.37 3.02 4.04
CA ILE A 50 -10.26 4.19 3.17
C ILE A 50 -8.89 4.20 2.52
N LEU A 51 -8.83 3.92 1.22
CA LEU A 51 -7.60 3.96 0.44
C LEU A 51 -7.45 5.33 -0.20
N SER A 52 -6.41 6.06 0.19
CA SER A 52 -5.94 7.25 -0.51
C SER A 52 -4.93 6.85 -1.58
N ASP A 53 -5.21 7.22 -2.83
CA ASP A 53 -4.32 6.92 -3.96
C ASP A 53 -3.37 8.08 -4.28
N ASN A 54 -2.49 7.86 -5.28
CA ASN A 54 -1.54 8.87 -5.76
C ASN A 54 -2.18 9.99 -6.61
N GLY A 55 -3.47 9.89 -6.93
CA GLY A 55 -4.26 10.93 -7.60
C GLY A 55 -4.95 11.89 -6.62
N GLY A 56 -4.79 11.68 -5.31
CA GLY A 56 -5.45 12.47 -4.26
C GLY A 56 -6.91 12.10 -4.05
N ARG A 57 -7.34 10.93 -4.54
CA ARG A 57 -8.68 10.39 -4.35
C ARG A 57 -8.72 9.54 -3.10
N SER A 58 -9.92 9.40 -2.52
CA SER A 58 -10.19 8.52 -1.38
C SER A 58 -11.26 7.51 -1.79
N LEU A 59 -10.88 6.23 -1.82
CA LEU A 59 -11.74 5.10 -2.15
C LEU A 59 -12.20 4.44 -0.85
N TYR A 60 -13.47 4.04 -0.80
CA TYR A 60 -14.07 3.41 0.36
C TYR A 60 -14.34 1.94 0.07
N PHE A 61 -13.94 1.08 0.99
CA PHE A 61 -14.22 -0.34 0.99
C PHE A 61 -14.88 -0.71 2.32
N GLU A 62 -15.67 -1.77 2.31
CA GLU A 62 -16.12 -2.41 3.54
C GLU A 62 -14.92 -3.02 4.29
N HIS A 63 -15.12 -3.36 5.55
CA HIS A 63 -14.13 -4.13 6.30
C HIS A 63 -13.88 -5.47 5.60
N LEU A 64 -12.61 -5.80 5.36
CA LEU A 64 -12.20 -7.09 4.81
C LEU A 64 -11.68 -7.98 5.93
N PHE A 65 -12.23 -9.18 6.09
CA PHE A 65 -11.64 -10.24 6.90
C PHE A 65 -10.35 -10.78 6.24
N PRO A 66 -9.49 -11.48 6.98
CA PRO A 66 -8.29 -12.08 6.40
C PRO A 66 -8.61 -12.99 5.20
N GLY A 67 -7.94 -12.76 4.07
CA GLY A 67 -8.16 -13.49 2.82
C GLY A 67 -9.28 -12.96 1.93
N GLU A 68 -10.06 -11.97 2.40
CA GLU A 68 -11.10 -11.34 1.58
C GLU A 68 -10.53 -10.22 0.70
N ASP A 69 -11.32 -9.89 -0.32
CA ASP A 69 -11.05 -8.80 -1.24
C ASP A 69 -12.28 -7.90 -1.43
N GLY A 70 -12.03 -6.70 -1.93
CA GLY A 70 -13.05 -5.75 -2.35
C GLY A 70 -12.66 -5.10 -3.66
N TYR A 71 -13.64 -4.90 -4.55
CA TYR A 71 -13.43 -4.28 -5.85
C TYR A 71 -14.21 -2.98 -5.99
N SER A 72 -13.51 -1.88 -6.22
CA SER A 72 -14.11 -0.62 -6.63
C SER A 72 -14.31 -0.60 -8.14
N ARG A 73 -15.58 -0.64 -8.58
CA ARG A 73 -15.93 -0.60 -10.01
C ARG A 73 -15.63 0.75 -10.66
N SER A 74 -15.85 1.86 -9.95
CA SER A 74 -15.63 3.20 -10.50
C SER A 74 -14.15 3.47 -10.75
N GLU A 75 -13.28 2.98 -9.86
CA GLU A 75 -11.84 3.20 -9.94
C GLU A 75 -11.07 2.03 -10.55
N SER A 76 -11.78 0.95 -10.90
CA SER A 76 -11.19 -0.30 -11.40
C SER A 76 -10.03 -0.79 -10.53
N LEU A 77 -10.25 -0.84 -9.22
CA LEU A 77 -9.21 -1.14 -8.24
C LEU A 77 -9.66 -2.25 -7.28
N TRP A 78 -8.81 -3.25 -7.12
CA TRP A 78 -8.95 -4.29 -6.10
C TRP A 78 -8.14 -3.92 -4.86
N LEU A 79 -8.71 -4.23 -3.70
CA LEU A 79 -8.03 -4.25 -2.41
C LEU A 79 -8.21 -5.65 -1.83
N VAL A 80 -7.11 -6.31 -1.47
CA VAL A 80 -7.11 -7.66 -0.91
C VAL A 80 -6.43 -7.61 0.44
N ARG A 81 -7.00 -8.28 1.45
CA ARG A 81 -6.35 -8.48 2.74
C ARG A 81 -5.61 -9.82 2.74
N GLY A 82 -4.37 -9.83 3.19
CA GLY A 82 -3.64 -11.07 3.43
C GLY A 82 -4.31 -11.96 4.48
N GLY A 83 -3.78 -13.16 4.68
CA GLY A 83 -4.32 -14.17 5.59
C GLY A 83 -4.75 -15.46 4.91
N VAL A 84 -4.51 -15.62 3.60
CA VAL A 84 -4.87 -16.83 2.85
C VAL A 84 -3.75 -17.26 1.92
N LEU A 85 -3.46 -18.56 1.91
CA LEU A 85 -2.40 -19.12 1.07
C LEU A 85 -2.75 -19.03 -0.42
N LYS A 86 -4.02 -19.27 -0.79
CA LYS A 86 -4.48 -19.30 -2.17
C LYS A 86 -5.88 -18.70 -2.28
N LEU A 87 -6.09 -17.83 -3.26
CA LEU A 87 -7.42 -17.43 -3.69
C LEU A 87 -8.05 -18.54 -4.53
N ASP A 88 -9.38 -18.57 -4.59
CA ASP A 88 -10.13 -19.53 -5.41
C ASP A 88 -9.64 -19.54 -6.87
N GLU A 89 -9.63 -20.71 -7.52
CA GLU A 89 -9.08 -20.86 -8.87
C GLU A 89 -9.83 -20.05 -9.94
N GLY A 90 -11.12 -19.78 -9.72
CA GLY A 90 -11.93 -18.90 -10.58
C GLY A 90 -11.72 -17.41 -10.32
N HIS A 91 -10.98 -17.04 -9.27
CA HIS A 91 -10.77 -15.64 -8.90
C HIS A 91 -9.85 -14.94 -9.91
N ARG A 92 -10.22 -13.74 -10.34
CA ARG A 92 -9.46 -12.98 -11.35
C ARG A 92 -8.02 -12.68 -10.96
N LEU A 93 -7.77 -12.56 -9.65
CA LEU A 93 -6.44 -12.27 -9.11
C LEU A 93 -5.67 -13.54 -8.70
N ALA A 94 -6.20 -14.74 -8.91
CA ALA A 94 -5.59 -15.97 -8.38
C ALA A 94 -4.14 -16.17 -8.86
N ALA A 95 -3.87 -16.00 -10.15
CA ALA A 95 -2.52 -16.13 -10.70
C ALA A 95 -1.56 -15.06 -10.14
N LEU A 96 -2.03 -13.81 -10.05
CA LEU A 96 -1.24 -12.70 -9.51
C LEU A 96 -0.99 -12.86 -8.01
N TRP A 97 -1.96 -13.41 -7.27
CA TRP A 97 -1.80 -13.74 -5.86
C TRP A 97 -0.72 -14.80 -5.68
N GLN A 98 -0.72 -15.86 -6.49
CA GLN A 98 0.28 -16.93 -6.39
C GLN A 98 1.72 -16.49 -6.70
N ALA A 99 1.90 -15.39 -7.43
CA ALA A 99 3.21 -14.80 -7.66
C ALA A 99 3.79 -14.10 -6.41
N LEU A 100 2.98 -13.83 -5.39
CA LEU A 100 3.44 -13.21 -4.14
C LEU A 100 4.24 -14.19 -3.28
N PRO A 101 5.33 -13.71 -2.64
CA PRO A 101 5.96 -14.41 -1.53
C PRO A 101 4.93 -14.87 -0.49
N GLU A 102 5.13 -16.07 0.05
CA GLU A 102 4.19 -16.70 0.98
C GLU A 102 3.93 -15.88 2.24
N GLU A 103 4.99 -15.26 2.78
CA GLU A 103 4.90 -14.40 3.95
C GLU A 103 3.90 -13.24 3.76
N LEU A 104 3.88 -12.64 2.56
CA LEU A 104 2.96 -11.56 2.23
C LEU A 104 1.52 -12.06 2.11
N ARG A 105 1.32 -13.26 1.55
CA ARG A 105 0.00 -13.89 1.40
C ARG A 105 -0.61 -14.27 2.74
N LEU A 106 0.19 -14.81 3.66
CA LEU A 106 -0.29 -15.29 4.96
C LEU A 106 -0.48 -14.20 6.00
N SER A 107 0.13 -13.02 5.82
CA SER A 107 0.04 -11.93 6.80
C SER A 107 -1.34 -11.25 6.82
N PRO A 108 -2.16 -11.41 7.88
CA PRO A 108 -3.49 -10.77 7.98
C PRO A 108 -3.43 -9.27 8.24
N HIS A 109 -2.23 -8.73 8.50
CA HIS A 109 -2.00 -7.32 8.76
C HIS A 109 -1.58 -6.54 7.51
N ARG A 110 -1.33 -7.21 6.38
CA ARG A 110 -0.94 -6.58 5.12
C ARG A 110 -2.15 -6.51 4.20
N TYR A 111 -2.21 -5.41 3.46
CA TYR A 111 -3.18 -5.20 2.39
C TYR A 111 -2.45 -5.05 1.08
N LEU A 112 -3.08 -5.49 0.00
CA LEU A 112 -2.53 -5.46 -1.33
C LEU A 112 -3.54 -4.80 -2.25
N ALA A 113 -3.10 -3.80 -3.01
CA ALA A 113 -3.96 -3.14 -3.98
C ALA A 113 -3.43 -3.36 -5.39
N THR A 114 -4.34 -3.49 -6.36
CA THR A 114 -3.96 -3.53 -7.78
C THR A 114 -5.11 -3.06 -8.65
N ASN A 115 -4.80 -2.37 -9.74
CA ASN A 115 -5.78 -1.97 -10.76
C ASN A 115 -5.83 -2.95 -11.94
N SER A 116 -5.04 -4.03 -11.88
CA SER A 116 -4.91 -4.97 -12.99
C SER A 116 -4.66 -6.39 -12.47
N PRO A 117 -5.34 -7.41 -13.02
CA PRO A 117 -4.99 -8.81 -12.78
C PRO A 117 -3.57 -9.20 -13.20
N GLN A 118 -2.85 -8.33 -13.92
CA GLN A 118 -1.45 -8.52 -14.29
C GLN A 118 -0.47 -7.76 -13.38
N GLY A 119 -0.98 -7.07 -12.35
CA GLY A 119 -0.20 -6.34 -11.39
C GLY A 119 0.28 -4.96 -11.89
N PRO A 120 1.25 -4.35 -11.17
CA PRO A 120 1.84 -4.88 -9.94
C PRO A 120 0.87 -4.86 -8.76
N TRP A 121 1.21 -5.58 -7.70
CA TRP A 121 0.66 -5.37 -6.37
C TRP A 121 1.32 -4.16 -5.72
N TRP A 122 0.51 -3.33 -5.08
CA TRP A 122 0.94 -2.32 -4.12
C TRP A 122 0.86 -2.90 -2.72
N LEU A 123 2.02 -3.05 -2.07
CA LEU A 123 2.11 -3.60 -0.72
C LEU A 123 1.84 -2.51 0.31
N LEU A 124 0.70 -2.62 1.00
CA LEU A 124 0.27 -1.71 2.04
C LEU A 124 0.56 -2.35 3.41
N GLY A 125 1.63 -1.88 4.04
CA GLY A 125 2.16 -2.36 5.31
C GLY A 125 2.25 -1.25 6.34
N TRP A 126 2.98 -1.46 7.42
CA TRP A 126 3.36 -0.41 8.36
C TRP A 126 4.87 -0.16 8.24
N CYS A 127 5.30 1.02 8.65
CA CYS A 127 6.72 1.24 8.91
C CYS A 127 7.01 0.64 10.29
N GLU A 128 8.03 -0.20 10.40
CA GLU A 128 8.57 -0.54 11.71
C GLU A 128 9.05 0.76 12.37
N ARG A 129 8.69 0.93 13.64
CA ARG A 129 9.17 2.04 14.46
C ARG A 129 9.91 1.48 15.65
N VAL A 130 10.86 2.25 16.14
CA VAL A 130 11.51 1.96 17.42
C VAL A 130 10.51 2.34 18.52
N PRO A 131 10.06 1.38 19.37
CA PRO A 131 9.23 1.71 20.53
C PRO A 131 9.99 2.64 21.47
N GLU A 132 9.27 3.54 22.15
CA GLU A 132 9.89 4.36 23.19
C GLU A 132 10.24 3.49 24.42
N ALA A 133 11.21 3.92 25.23
CA ALA A 133 11.78 3.09 26.29
C ALA A 133 10.77 2.66 27.36
N ASP A 134 9.68 3.42 27.52
CA ASP A 134 8.58 3.21 28.45
C ASP A 134 7.34 2.56 27.81
N GLU A 135 7.40 2.21 26.53
CA GLU A 135 6.27 1.63 25.82
C GLU A 135 6.07 0.14 26.12
N VAL A 136 4.80 -0.25 26.37
CA VAL A 136 4.42 -1.65 26.60
C VAL A 136 4.42 -2.43 25.28
N LEU A 137 5.15 -3.55 25.26
CA LEU A 137 5.29 -4.41 24.07
C LEU A 137 4.35 -5.63 24.09
N PRO A 138 3.85 -6.07 22.92
CA PRO A 138 4.04 -5.43 21.61
C PRO A 138 3.17 -4.17 21.47
N ALA A 139 3.78 -3.11 20.93
CA ALA A 139 3.07 -1.89 20.61
C ALA A 139 1.92 -2.18 19.61
N PRO A 140 0.75 -1.53 19.76
CA PRO A 140 -0.34 -1.72 18.82
C PRO A 140 0.07 -1.27 17.41
N LEU A 141 -0.38 -2.02 16.39
CA LEU A 141 -0.15 -1.63 15.00
C LEU A 141 -0.88 -0.32 14.69
N PRO A 142 -0.29 0.58 13.89
CA PRO A 142 -0.95 1.81 13.50
C PRO A 142 -2.31 1.56 12.83
N PRO A 143 -3.32 2.42 13.03
CA PRO A 143 -4.63 2.32 12.37
C PRO A 143 -4.57 2.75 10.88
N TYR A 144 -3.40 2.63 10.26
CA TYR A 144 -3.19 2.89 8.85
C TYR A 144 -2.13 1.94 8.29
N ARG A 145 -2.13 1.78 6.97
CA ARG A 145 -1.05 1.17 6.19
C ARG A 145 -0.53 2.17 5.17
N VAL A 146 0.75 2.10 4.87
CA VAL A 146 1.42 2.92 3.87
C VAL A 146 2.03 2.04 2.80
N LEU A 147 2.30 2.61 1.61
CA LEU A 147 3.02 1.89 0.57
C LEU A 147 4.43 1.53 1.07
N THR A 148 4.71 0.23 1.11
CA THR A 148 5.97 -0.39 1.56
C THR A 148 6.69 -1.13 0.44
N GLY A 149 6.00 -1.42 -0.67
CA GLY A 149 6.64 -1.99 -1.84
C GLY A 149 5.71 -2.24 -3.01
N LEU A 150 6.30 -2.75 -4.08
CA LEU A 150 5.62 -3.26 -5.27
C LEU A 150 6.03 -4.71 -5.49
N VAL A 151 5.11 -5.54 -5.99
CA VAL A 151 5.44 -6.89 -6.47
C VAL A 151 4.84 -7.08 -7.85
N ASP A 152 5.65 -7.43 -8.85
CA ASP A 152 5.13 -7.73 -10.18
C ASP A 152 4.59 -9.17 -10.27
N ARG A 153 3.98 -9.51 -11.41
CA ARG A 153 3.43 -10.86 -11.65
C ARG A 153 4.48 -11.97 -11.73
N PHE A 154 5.77 -11.62 -11.75
CA PHE A 154 6.88 -12.56 -11.76
C PHE A 154 7.51 -12.72 -10.38
N GLY A 155 6.95 -12.07 -9.35
CA GLY A 155 7.44 -12.12 -7.98
C GLY A 155 8.60 -11.17 -7.70
N ARG A 156 8.98 -10.29 -8.64
CA ARG A 156 10.03 -9.30 -8.40
C ARG A 156 9.50 -8.21 -7.48
N THR A 157 10.33 -7.79 -6.54
CA THR A 157 9.92 -6.87 -5.48
C THR A 157 10.68 -5.56 -5.56
N GLN A 158 9.99 -4.45 -5.35
CA GLN A 158 10.62 -3.16 -5.05
C GLN A 158 10.19 -2.75 -3.64
N THR A 159 11.13 -2.51 -2.74
CA THR A 159 10.86 -2.20 -1.33
C THR A 159 11.11 -0.72 -1.07
N PHE A 160 10.14 -0.03 -0.48
CA PHE A 160 10.25 1.36 -0.06
C PHE A 160 10.64 1.43 1.42
N HIS A 161 11.81 1.97 1.69
CA HIS A 161 12.30 2.23 3.04
C HIS A 161 11.77 3.55 3.53
N ARG A 162 11.31 3.56 4.78
CA ARG A 162 10.77 4.75 5.43
C ARG A 162 11.51 5.02 6.71
N GLU A 163 11.68 6.30 7.02
CA GLU A 163 12.33 6.74 8.25
C GLU A 163 11.55 6.26 9.47
N ALA A 164 12.25 5.66 10.44
CA ALA A 164 11.60 5.01 11.58
C ALA A 164 11.28 5.98 12.73
N GLY A 165 11.90 7.17 12.76
CA GLY A 165 11.70 8.15 13.82
C GLY A 165 12.22 9.56 13.50
N GLY A 166 12.02 10.50 14.42
CA GLY A 166 12.45 11.88 14.26
C GLY A 166 11.55 12.73 13.33
N GLU A 167 12.08 13.88 12.89
CA GLU A 167 11.34 14.88 12.10
C GLU A 167 10.76 14.33 10.79
N PHE A 168 11.43 13.34 10.19
CA PHE A 168 11.04 12.74 8.91
C PHE A 168 10.33 11.38 9.06
N SER A 169 9.93 11.00 10.27
CA SER A 169 9.30 9.69 10.55
C SER A 169 8.16 9.36 9.57
N GLY A 170 8.29 8.23 8.87
CA GLY A 170 7.33 7.74 7.88
C GLY A 170 7.56 8.22 6.45
N GLU A 171 8.47 9.17 6.21
CA GLU A 171 8.86 9.59 4.86
C GLU A 171 9.75 8.53 4.19
N ILE A 172 9.66 8.42 2.86
CA ILE A 172 10.50 7.49 2.10
C ILE A 172 11.94 8.03 2.06
N THR A 173 12.89 7.22 2.52
CA THR A 173 14.33 7.55 2.53
C THR A 173 15.13 6.75 1.51
N GLY A 174 14.58 5.64 1.01
CA GLY A 174 15.28 4.81 0.03
C GLY A 174 14.38 3.79 -0.64
N VAL A 175 14.90 3.20 -1.71
CA VAL A 175 14.22 2.13 -2.46
C VAL A 175 15.24 1.03 -2.75
N THR A 176 14.88 -0.21 -2.45
CA THR A 176 15.66 -1.40 -2.86
C THR A 176 14.90 -2.13 -3.94
N ASP A 177 15.52 -2.27 -5.11
CA ASP A 177 15.06 -3.20 -6.14
C ASP A 177 15.54 -4.62 -5.79
N GLY A 178 14.69 -5.63 -6.02
CA GLY A 178 14.94 -7.03 -5.74
C GLY A 178 15.47 -7.83 -6.95
N ALA A 179 15.90 -7.13 -8.00
CA ALA A 179 16.54 -7.71 -9.18
C ALA A 179 18.00 -8.13 -8.92
#